data_AF-A0A7W1GYT3-F1
#
_entry.id   AF-A0A7W1GYT3-F1
#
_cell.length_a   1.000
_cell.length_b   1.000
_cell.length_c   1.000
_cell.angle_alpha   90.00
_cell.angle_beta   90.00
_cell.angle_gamma   90.00
#
_symmetry.space_group_name_H-M   'P 1'
#
loop_
_entity.id
_entity.type
_entity.pdbx_description
1 polymer ?
#
loop_
_entity_poly.entity_id
_entity_poly.type
_entity_poly.pdbx_seq_one_letter_code
_entity_poly.pdbx_strand_id
1 'polypeptide(L)'
;MIAARWADRRRPYRATLPRAEPRVQYRAWRADGKAHLRARRPKTPKLAVCPRLRAEVERGLARRCSPQQIAARLVCDFPDDPEMRVSHETIYQSLFVQGRGALRQELTRCLRSGRAQRRPHGRVLGSGQLKTCC
;
A
#
# COMPACT_ATOMS: atom_id res chain seq x y z
N MET A 1 11.47 -67.84 -35.16
CA MET A 1 10.22 -67.98 -34.37
C MET A 1 10.48 -67.57 -32.93
N ILE A 2 10.46 -66.26 -32.64
CA ILE A 2 10.59 -65.72 -31.28
C ILE A 2 9.66 -64.52 -31.18
N ALA A 3 8.66 -64.58 -30.31
CA ALA A 3 8.12 -63.42 -29.58
C ALA A 3 7.09 -63.89 -28.53
N ALA A 4 7.57 -63.90 -27.29
CA ALA A 4 6.90 -63.45 -26.09
C ALA A 4 5.39 -63.73 -25.94
N ARG A 5 5.14 -64.77 -25.14
CA ARG A 5 3.99 -65.00 -24.26
C ARG A 5 3.69 -63.74 -23.43
N TRP A 6 2.79 -62.90 -23.92
CA TRP A 6 2.27 -61.75 -23.16
C TRP A 6 1.31 -62.23 -22.07
N ALA A 7 1.63 -61.80 -20.85
CA ALA A 7 0.97 -62.16 -19.62
C ALA A 7 -0.50 -61.71 -19.60
N ASP A 8 -1.37 -62.66 -19.27
CA ASP A 8 -2.69 -62.41 -18.74
C ASP A 8 -2.55 -61.55 -17.47
N ARG A 9 -2.93 -60.28 -17.57
CA ARG A 9 -3.09 -59.35 -16.45
C ARG A 9 -4.51 -58.80 -16.47
N ARG A 10 -5.51 -59.66 -16.28
CA ARG A 10 -6.84 -59.22 -15.86
C ARG A 10 -6.79 -58.72 -14.40
N ARG A 11 -6.39 -57.46 -14.21
CA ARG A 11 -6.60 -56.74 -12.94
C ARG A 11 -8.09 -56.38 -12.82
N PRO A 12 -8.80 -56.77 -11.75
CA PRO A 12 -10.16 -56.31 -11.53
C PRO A 12 -10.14 -54.83 -11.15
N TYR A 13 -10.84 -54.00 -11.94
CA TYR A 13 -11.09 -52.60 -11.63
C TYR A 13 -12.16 -52.49 -10.51
N ARG A 14 -11.86 -52.91 -9.29
CA ARG A 14 -12.66 -52.52 -8.11
C ARG A 14 -11.75 -51.90 -7.07
N ALA A 15 -11.12 -50.81 -7.47
CA ALA A 15 -10.62 -49.85 -6.50
C ALA A 15 -11.82 -49.01 -6.05
N THR A 16 -12.23 -49.17 -4.79
CA THR A 16 -13.02 -48.13 -4.11
C THR A 16 -12.17 -46.86 -4.13
N LEU A 17 -12.51 -45.90 -4.99
CA LEU A 17 -11.88 -44.59 -5.00
C LEU A 17 -11.99 -44.01 -3.58
N PRO A 18 -10.90 -43.51 -2.97
CA PRO A 18 -11.00 -42.86 -1.68
C PRO A 18 -12.04 -41.74 -1.80
N ARG A 19 -12.98 -41.70 -0.83
CA ARG A 19 -14.02 -40.68 -0.74
C ARG A 19 -13.36 -39.33 -0.96
N ALA A 20 -13.70 -38.68 -2.08
CA ALA A 20 -13.11 -37.39 -2.47
C ALA A 20 -13.10 -36.48 -1.24
N GLU A 21 -11.92 -35.93 -0.91
CA GLU A 21 -11.77 -34.97 0.17
C GLU A 21 -12.90 -33.92 0.08
N PRO A 22 -13.50 -33.51 1.20
CA PRO A 22 -14.55 -32.50 1.16
C PRO A 22 -13.96 -31.26 0.50
N ARG A 23 -14.39 -30.99 -0.74
CA ARG A 23 -14.01 -29.79 -1.48
C ARG A 23 -14.21 -28.61 -0.55
N VAL A 24 -13.13 -27.97 -0.14
CA VAL A 24 -13.19 -26.75 0.68
C VAL A 24 -14.02 -25.75 -0.13
N GLN A 25 -15.31 -25.63 0.19
CA GLN A 25 -16.23 -24.81 -0.58
C GLN A 25 -15.68 -23.37 -0.56
N TYR A 26 -15.34 -22.87 -1.75
CA TYR A 26 -14.90 -21.49 -1.91
C TYR A 26 -16.04 -20.58 -1.47
N ARG A 27 -15.82 -19.82 -0.39
CA ARG A 27 -16.77 -18.82 0.11
C ARG A 27 -16.28 -17.43 -0.26
N ALA A 28 -16.91 -16.83 -1.28
CA ALA A 28 -16.55 -15.52 -1.80
C ALA A 28 -16.45 -14.44 -0.71
N TRP A 29 -17.40 -14.39 0.24
CA TRP A 29 -17.37 -13.46 1.37
C TRP A 29 -16.13 -13.62 2.28
N ARG A 30 -15.65 -14.85 2.50
CA ARG A 30 -14.41 -15.06 3.27
C ARG A 30 -13.17 -14.61 2.49
N ALA A 31 -13.16 -14.82 1.18
CA ALA A 31 -12.08 -14.34 0.32
C ALA A 31 -12.06 -12.80 0.29
N ASP A 32 -13.23 -12.17 0.15
CA ASP A 32 -13.41 -10.72 0.17
C ASP A 32 -13.03 -10.10 1.52
N GLY A 33 -13.47 -10.68 2.64
CA GLY A 33 -13.06 -10.24 3.98
C GLY A 33 -11.55 -10.34 4.19
N LYS A 34 -10.90 -11.42 3.71
CA LYS A 34 -9.44 -11.54 3.74
C LYS A 34 -8.76 -10.52 2.84
N ALA A 35 -9.34 -10.19 1.68
CA ALA A 35 -8.82 -9.17 0.78
C ALA A 35 -8.91 -7.77 1.41
N HIS A 36 -10.07 -7.40 1.98
CA HIS A 36 -10.27 -6.16 2.73
C HIS A 36 -9.29 -6.01 3.89
N LEU A 37 -9.06 -7.07 4.67
CA LEU A 37 -8.08 -7.05 5.76
C LEU A 37 -6.65 -6.87 5.24
N ARG A 38 -6.28 -7.53 4.15
CA ARG A 38 -4.95 -7.39 3.52
C ARG A 38 -4.75 -6.03 2.86
N ALA A 39 -5.81 -5.42 2.34
CA ALA A 39 -5.77 -4.11 1.71
C ALA A 39 -5.42 -3.00 2.70
N ARG A 40 -5.63 -3.21 4.00
CA ARG A 40 -5.30 -2.22 5.04
C ARG A 40 -3.81 -1.84 5.08
N ARG A 41 -2.89 -2.67 4.55
CA ARG A 41 -1.40 -2.55 4.61
C ARG A 41 -0.91 -1.23 5.23
N PRO A 42 -0.96 -1.10 6.57
CA PRO A 42 -0.53 0.12 7.21
C PRO A 42 0.99 0.16 7.15
N LYS A 43 1.55 1.02 6.31
CA LYS A 43 3.00 1.29 6.29
C LYS A 43 3.29 2.31 7.38
N THR A 44 4.16 1.96 8.32
CA THR A 44 4.65 2.89 9.33
C THR A 44 5.33 4.06 8.61
N PRO A 45 4.91 5.31 8.82
CA PRO A 45 5.51 6.45 8.14
C PRO A 45 6.94 6.65 8.65
N LYS A 46 7.86 6.99 7.74
CA LYS A 46 9.29 7.22 8.05
C LYS A 46 9.50 8.25 9.17
N LEU A 47 8.64 9.26 9.25
CA LEU A 47 8.64 10.29 10.29
C LEU A 47 8.23 9.79 11.69
N ALA A 48 7.49 8.68 11.79
CA ALA A 48 7.18 8.06 13.07
C ALA A 48 8.31 7.13 13.55
N VAL A 49 9.09 6.56 12.62
CA VAL A 49 10.21 5.67 12.93
C VAL A 49 11.45 6.45 13.35
N CYS A 50 11.74 7.57 12.68
CA CYS A 50 12.96 8.36 12.87
C CYS A 50 12.68 9.67 13.61
N PRO A 51 12.86 9.76 14.95
CA PRO A 51 12.56 10.98 15.71
C PRO A 51 13.52 12.15 15.39
N ARG A 52 14.76 11.87 14.97
CA ARG A 52 15.74 12.89 14.56
C ARG A 52 15.25 13.67 13.34
N LEU A 53 14.82 12.93 12.32
CA LEU A 53 14.24 13.48 11.09
C LEU A 53 12.96 14.29 11.39
N ARG A 54 12.11 13.80 12.30
CA ARG A 54 10.94 14.54 12.76
C ARG A 54 11.32 15.90 13.35
N ALA A 55 12.31 15.94 14.25
CA ALA A 55 12.73 17.17 14.91
C ALA A 55 13.23 18.23 13.91
N GLU A 56 13.98 17.83 12.88
CA GLU A 56 14.43 18.77 11.85
C GLU A 56 13.29 19.30 10.97
N VAL A 57 12.32 18.45 10.63
CA VAL A 57 11.11 18.88 9.93
C VAL A 57 10.31 19.88 10.78
N GLU A 58 10.14 19.63 12.08
CA GLU A 58 9.48 20.56 13.01
C GLU A 58 10.21 21.91 13.11
N ARG A 59 11.54 21.90 13.19
CA ARG A 59 12.38 23.12 13.16
C ARG A 59 12.24 23.89 11.84
N GLY A 60 12.12 23.19 10.71
CA GLY A 60 11.87 23.80 9.41
C GLY A 60 10.50 24.48 9.34
N LEU A 61 9.46 23.80 9.82
CA LEU A 61 8.09 24.32 9.83
C LEU A 61 7.94 25.51 10.79
N ALA A 62 8.59 25.49 11.95
CA ALA A 62 8.62 26.63 12.89
C ALA A 62 9.23 27.89 12.26
N ARG A 63 10.21 27.73 11.36
CA ARG A 63 10.83 28.82 10.59
C ARG A 63 10.00 29.27 9.37
N ARG A 64 8.76 28.77 9.25
CA ARG A 64 7.85 29.04 8.12
C ARG A 64 8.42 28.60 6.76
N CYS A 65 9.33 27.63 6.74
CA CYS A 65 9.80 27.03 5.49
C CYS A 65 8.70 26.18 4.86
N SER A 66 8.63 26.16 3.52
CA SER A 66 7.71 25.27 2.81
C SER A 66 8.18 23.81 2.91
N PRO A 67 7.29 22.81 2.86
CA PRO A 67 7.67 21.40 2.88
C PRO A 67 8.66 21.01 1.77
N GLN A 68 8.59 21.66 0.61
CA GLN A 68 9.56 21.48 -0.48
C GLN A 68 10.94 22.03 -0.12
N GLN A 69 11.00 23.21 0.51
CA GLN A 69 12.26 23.80 0.99
C GLN A 69 12.90 22.93 2.08
N ILE A 70 12.09 22.39 2.99
CA ILE A 70 12.58 21.50 4.05
C ILE A 70 13.20 20.24 3.44
N ALA A 71 12.50 19.59 2.49
CA ALA A 71 13.01 18.40 1.81
C ALA A 71 14.32 18.68 1.05
N ALA A 72 14.42 19.81 0.36
CA ALA A 72 15.65 20.21 -0.34
C ALA A 72 16.80 20.47 0.63
N ARG A 73 16.52 21.18 1.72
CA ARG A 73 17.51 21.52 2.75
C ARG A 73 18.05 20.30 3.47
N LEU A 74 17.20 19.32 3.78
CA LEU A 74 17.63 18.05 4.39
C LEU A 74 18.65 17.29 3.53
N VAL A 75 18.55 17.37 2.20
CA VAL A 75 19.53 16.74 1.28
C VAL A 75 20.86 17.50 1.28
N CYS A 76 20.83 18.83 1.41
CA CYS A 76 22.05 19.65 1.48
C CYS A 76 22.76 19.54 2.83
N ASP A 77 22.01 19.56 3.93
CA ASP A 77 22.55 19.57 5.28
C ASP A 77 23.06 18.17 5.70
N PHE A 78 22.49 17.09 5.14
CA PHE A 78 22.83 15.71 5.45
C PHE A 78 23.02 14.86 4.17
N PRO A 79 24.11 15.06 3.42
CA PRO A 79 24.34 14.31 2.18
C PRO A 79 24.57 12.81 2.42
N ASP A 80 25.24 12.47 3.53
CA ASP A 80 25.72 11.12 3.84
C ASP A 80 24.69 10.21 4.53
N ASP A 81 23.62 10.79 5.11
CA ASP A 81 22.61 10.03 5.86
C ASP A 81 21.34 9.78 5.03
N PRO A 82 21.13 8.56 4.48
CA PRO A 82 19.93 8.23 3.71
C PRO A 82 18.65 8.21 4.56
N GLU A 83 18.78 8.05 5.88
CA GLU A 83 17.65 8.15 6.82
C GLU A 83 17.07 9.57 6.85
N MET A 84 17.88 10.60 6.61
CA MET A 84 17.43 12.01 6.60
C MET A 84 16.73 12.41 5.29
N ARG A 85 16.75 11.56 4.26
CA ARG A 85 16.10 11.82 2.97
C ARG A 85 14.59 11.57 3.03
N VAL A 86 13.80 12.60 2.78
CA VAL A 86 12.33 12.54 2.76
C VAL A 86 11.77 13.38 1.61
N SER A 87 10.76 12.86 0.91
CA SER A 87 10.01 13.66 -0.06
C SER A 87 9.03 14.61 0.64
N HIS A 88 8.87 15.81 0.10
CA HIS A 88 7.89 16.80 0.58
C HIS A 88 6.46 16.27 0.63
N GLU A 89 6.10 15.32 -0.25
CA GLU A 89 4.81 14.63 -0.20
C GLU A 89 4.61 13.82 1.09
N THR A 90 5.69 13.27 1.66
CA THR A 90 5.64 12.54 2.94
C THR A 90 5.35 13.51 4.10
N ILE A 91 5.96 14.70 4.05
CA ILE A 91 5.71 15.77 5.02
C ILE A 91 4.24 16.21 4.92
N TYR A 92 3.72 16.42 3.71
CA TYR A 92 2.30 16.72 3.50
C TYR A 92 1.38 15.62 4.03
N GLN A 93 1.67 14.35 3.73
CA GLN A 93 0.88 13.23 4.23
C GLN A 93 0.89 13.16 5.76
N SER A 94 1.99 13.51 6.42
CA SER A 94 2.05 13.56 7.90
C SER A 94 1.29 14.74 8.52
N LEU A 95 1.10 15.84 7.78
CA LEU A 95 0.33 16.99 8.26
C LEU A 95 -1.18 16.78 8.08
N PHE A 96 -1.61 16.17 6.97
CA PHE A 96 -3.03 16.11 6.60
C PHE A 96 -3.72 14.76 6.83
N VAL A 97 -2.98 13.66 6.98
CA VAL A 97 -3.58 12.34 7.25
C VAL A 97 -3.67 12.11 8.76
N GLN A 98 -4.85 12.37 9.33
CA GLN A 98 -5.18 12.01 10.71
C GLN A 98 -5.05 10.48 10.88
N GLY A 99 -4.09 10.05 11.71
CA GLY A 99 -3.72 8.64 11.89
C GLY A 99 -2.24 8.34 11.62
N ARG A 100 -1.50 9.27 11.01
CA ARG A 100 -0.03 9.14 10.87
C ARG A 100 0.78 9.77 11.98
N GLY A 101 0.16 10.60 12.83
CA GLY A 101 0.58 10.97 14.20
C GLY A 101 1.99 11.54 14.39
N ALA A 102 2.75 11.73 13.31
CA ALA A 102 4.18 12.00 13.41
C ALA A 102 4.47 13.49 13.62
N LEU A 103 3.57 14.40 13.27
CA LEU A 103 3.75 15.85 13.43
C LEU A 103 2.57 16.48 14.16
N ARG A 104 2.85 17.54 14.93
CA ARG A 104 1.82 18.31 15.65
C ARG A 104 0.88 19.02 14.67
N GLN A 105 -0.43 18.91 14.88
CA GLN A 105 -1.46 19.54 14.01
C GLN A 105 -1.33 21.07 13.94
N GLU A 106 -0.80 21.71 14.99
CA GLU A 106 -0.56 23.14 15.08
C GLU A 106 0.40 23.68 14.00
N LEU A 107 1.28 22.81 13.48
CA LEU A 107 2.24 23.16 12.42
C LEU A 107 1.58 23.44 11.08
N THR A 108 0.32 23.02 10.89
CA THR A 108 -0.47 23.37 9.71
C THR A 108 -0.69 24.89 9.60
N ARG A 109 -0.71 25.62 10.73
CA ARG A 109 -0.85 27.09 10.78
C ARG A 109 0.37 27.82 10.19
N CYS A 110 1.53 27.17 10.17
CA CYS A 110 2.76 27.75 9.62
C CYS A 110 2.80 27.72 8.08
N LEU A 111 1.88 27.00 7.43
CA LEU A 111 1.81 26.93 5.98
C LEU A 111 1.05 28.13 5.39
N ARG A 112 1.61 28.73 4.34
CA ARG A 112 1.01 29.87 3.61
C ARG A 112 -0.30 29.51 2.90
N SER A 113 -0.52 28.24 2.60
CA SER A 113 -1.70 27.73 1.90
C SER A 113 -2.36 26.65 2.74
N GLY A 114 -3.49 26.97 3.38
CA GLY A 114 -4.25 26.02 4.22
C GLY A 114 -4.97 24.90 3.48
N ARG A 115 -4.55 24.55 2.24
CA ARG A 115 -5.22 23.49 1.46
C ARG A 115 -4.69 22.13 1.89
N ALA A 116 -5.58 21.31 2.46
CA ALA A 116 -5.29 19.94 2.89
C ALA A 116 -5.31 18.91 1.75
N GLN A 117 -5.77 19.31 0.57
CA GLN A 117 -5.96 18.43 -0.59
C GLN A 117 -5.30 19.02 -1.83
N ARG A 118 -4.70 18.14 -2.62
CA ARG A 118 -4.07 18.47 -3.89
C ARG A 118 -5.16 18.88 -4.90
N ARG A 119 -4.87 19.87 -5.75
CA ARG A 119 -5.71 20.11 -6.93
C ARG A 119 -5.60 18.91 -7.88
N PRO A 120 -6.70 18.24 -8.24
CA PRO A 120 -6.64 17.16 -9.23
C PRO A 120 -6.03 17.70 -10.52
N HIS A 121 -5.05 17.00 -11.08
CA HIS A 121 -4.37 17.39 -12.32
C HIS A 121 -4.72 16.38 -13.43
N GLY A 122 -5.69 16.74 -14.27
CA GLY A 122 -6.18 15.98 -15.44
C GLY A 122 -6.97 14.72 -15.09
N ARG A 123 -7.96 14.23 -15.84
CA ARG A 123 -8.60 14.56 -17.12
C ARG A 123 -10.05 14.08 -16.92
N VAL A 124 -11.06 14.81 -17.40
CA VAL A 124 -12.45 14.31 -17.39
C VAL A 124 -12.45 12.97 -18.12
N LEU A 125 -12.57 11.87 -17.38
CA LEU A 125 -12.89 10.58 -17.96
C LEU A 125 -14.32 10.73 -18.45
N GLY A 126 -14.50 10.78 -19.77
CA GLY A 126 -15.81 10.70 -20.39
C GLY A 126 -16.56 9.54 -19.76
N SER A 127 -17.72 9.84 -19.20
CA SER A 127 -18.64 8.85 -18.65
C SER A 127 -18.98 7.83 -19.74
N GLY A 128 -18.39 6.64 -19.66
CA GLY A 128 -18.89 5.47 -20.36
C GLY A 128 -20.23 5.08 -19.75
N GLN A 129 -21.33 5.62 -20.28
CA GLN A 129 -22.65 5.06 -20.04
C GLN A 129 -22.66 3.66 -20.64
N LEU A 130 -22.56 2.64 -19.78
CA LEU A 130 -23.06 1.32 -20.14
C LEU A 130 -24.59 1.47 -20.21
N LYS A 131 -25.12 1.61 -21.43
CA LYS A 131 -26.54 1.41 -21.69
C LYS A 131 -26.87 0.01 -21.20
N THR A 132 -27.55 -0.09 -20.06
CA THR A 132 -28.22 -1.32 -19.66
C THR A 132 -29.34 -1.54 -20.67
N CYS A 133 -29.15 -2.52 -21.56
CA CYS A 133 -30.21 -3.02 -22.42
C CYS A 133 -31.28 -3.68 -21.54
N CYS A 134 -32.48 -3.12 -21.57
CA CYS A 134 -33.72 -3.87 -21.41
C CYS A 134 -34.29 -4.12 -22.81
#